data_AF-A0A2R6J4V1-F1
#
_entry.id   AF-A0A2R6J4V1-F1
#
_cell.length_a   1.000
_cell.length_b   1.000
_cell.length_c   1.000
_cell.angle_alpha   90.00
_cell.angle_beta   90.00
_cell.angle_gamma   90.00
#
_symmetry.space_group_name_H-M   'P 1'
#
loop_
_entity.id
_entity.type
_entity.pdbx_description
1 polymer ?
#
loop_
_entity_poly.entity_id
_entity_poly.type
_entity_poly.pdbx_seq_one_letter_code
_entity_poly.pdbx_strand_id
1 'polypeptide(L)'
;MSGNSLYARLGGDDALEAVVDDFYDRVLSDDTLRPYFEDVPMGELRTHQKQFLAAVTGGPVEWDGPDMEDAHAHLEISAGDFERVADHLQSTLVELDVREKERAEVMEAVAMLEPFIVSS
;
A
#
# COMPACT_ATOMS: atom_id res chain seq x y z
N MET A 1 2.40 -12.42 18.14
CA MET A 1 3.86 -12.26 18.26
C MET A 1 4.19 -10.85 17.81
N SER A 2 4.71 -9.97 18.67
CA SER A 2 4.69 -8.51 18.38
C SER A 2 5.96 -7.75 18.77
N GLY A 3 7.01 -8.43 19.23
CA GLY A 3 8.22 -7.76 19.72
C GLY A 3 9.23 -7.34 18.63
N ASN A 4 9.06 -7.79 17.38
CA ASN A 4 10.04 -7.55 16.31
C ASN A 4 9.43 -7.56 14.89
N SER A 5 8.12 -7.38 14.74
CA SER A 5 7.51 -7.31 13.41
C SER A 5 7.89 -6.01 12.70
N LEU A 6 7.79 -6.00 11.37
CA LEU A 6 8.01 -4.79 10.58
C LEU A 6 7.00 -3.70 10.98
N TYR A 7 5.74 -4.06 11.22
CA TYR A 7 4.71 -3.19 11.77
C TYR A 7 5.18 -2.42 13.01
N ALA A 8 5.71 -3.12 14.02
CA ALA A 8 6.19 -2.49 15.25
C ALA A 8 7.40 -1.59 14.99
N ARG A 9 8.28 -1.95 14.05
CA ARG A 9 9.46 -1.14 13.68
C ARG A 9 9.14 0.10 12.85
N LEU A 10 8.02 0.08 12.14
CA LEU A 10 7.50 1.23 11.40
C LEU A 10 6.85 2.26 12.33
N GLY A 11 6.44 1.86 13.53
CA GLY A 11 5.75 2.73 14.48
C GLY A 11 4.30 2.33 14.76
N GLY A 12 3.84 1.21 14.21
CA GLY A 12 2.50 0.69 14.43
C GLY A 12 1.41 1.46 13.70
N ASP A 13 0.22 1.52 14.29
CA ASP A 13 -1.01 1.99 13.62
C ASP A 13 -0.90 3.45 13.18
N ASP A 14 -0.44 4.33 14.07
CA ASP A 14 -0.30 5.76 13.79
C ASP A 14 0.65 6.03 12.62
N ALA A 15 1.74 5.26 12.52
CA ALA A 15 2.69 5.39 11.42
C ALA A 15 2.11 4.88 10.10
N LEU A 16 1.36 3.78 10.12
CA LEU A 16 0.68 3.29 8.93
C LEU A 16 -0.45 4.21 8.48
N GLU A 17 -1.15 4.86 9.39
CA GLU A 17 -2.16 5.87 9.07
C GLU A 17 -1.53 7.03 8.31
N ALA A 18 -0.42 7.58 8.82
CA ALA A 18 0.32 8.64 8.13
C ALA A 18 0.84 8.20 6.75
N VAL A 19 1.36 6.96 6.64
CA VAL A 19 1.82 6.40 5.36
C VAL A 19 0.68 6.29 4.38
N VAL A 20 -0.45 5.70 4.77
CA VAL A 20 -1.61 5.54 3.88
C VAL A 20 -2.15 6.89 3.46
N ASP A 21 -2.12 7.87 4.37
CA ASP A 21 -2.68 9.18 4.07
C ASP A 21 -1.88 9.95 3.01
N ASP A 22 -0.56 10.07 3.22
CA ASP A 22 0.33 10.74 2.26
C ASP A 22 0.41 9.95 0.94
N PHE A 23 0.39 8.62 1.00
CA PHE A 23 0.40 7.76 -0.18
C PHE A 23 -0.78 8.03 -1.11
N TYR A 24 -2.01 8.04 -0.58
CA TYR A 24 -3.17 8.28 -1.42
C TYR A 24 -3.29 9.74 -1.87
N ASP A 25 -2.77 10.71 -1.11
CA ASP A 25 -2.70 12.10 -1.58
C ASP A 25 -1.81 12.21 -2.83
N ARG A 26 -0.70 11.47 -2.88
CA ARG A 26 0.16 11.39 -4.07
C ARG A 26 -0.50 10.65 -5.23
N VAL A 27 -1.10 9.48 -4.97
CA VAL A 27 -1.79 8.68 -6.00
C VAL A 27 -2.92 9.48 -6.65
N LEU A 28 -3.74 10.17 -5.86
CA LEU A 28 -4.84 10.99 -6.38
C LEU A 28 -4.38 12.25 -7.10
N SER A 29 -3.14 12.68 -6.88
CA SER A 29 -2.50 13.80 -7.58
C SER A 29 -1.81 13.37 -8.89
N ASP A 30 -1.65 12.07 -9.14
CA ASP A 30 -1.09 11.54 -10.39
C ASP A 30 -2.18 11.42 -11.45
N ASP A 31 -2.07 12.20 -12.54
CA ASP A 31 -3.05 12.20 -13.63
C ASP A 31 -3.20 10.83 -14.33
N THR A 32 -2.20 9.95 -14.23
CA THR A 32 -2.26 8.58 -14.76
C THR A 32 -3.05 7.66 -13.83
N LEU A 33 -2.91 7.81 -12.51
CA LEU A 33 -3.52 6.91 -11.54
C LEU A 33 -4.90 7.38 -11.07
N ARG A 34 -5.12 8.69 -10.99
CA ARG A 34 -6.38 9.30 -10.52
C ARG A 34 -7.65 8.68 -11.15
N PRO A 35 -7.70 8.37 -12.46
CA PRO A 35 -8.89 7.77 -13.07
C PRO A 35 -9.36 6.47 -12.43
N TYR A 36 -8.46 5.65 -11.86
CA TYR A 36 -8.82 4.41 -11.18
C TYR A 36 -9.63 4.63 -9.88
N PHE A 37 -9.64 5.85 -9.35
CA PHE A 37 -10.19 6.17 -8.03
C PHE A 37 -11.39 7.14 -8.07
N GLU A 38 -11.88 7.54 -9.25
CA GLU A 38 -12.94 8.57 -9.38
C GLU A 38 -14.25 8.23 -8.65
N ASP A 39 -14.63 6.95 -8.63
CA ASP A 39 -15.85 6.45 -7.99
C ASP A 39 -15.57 5.62 -6.71
N VAL A 40 -14.36 5.74 -6.16
CA VAL A 40 -13.92 4.94 -5.01
C VAL A 40 -14.18 5.69 -3.69
N PRO A 41 -14.81 5.05 -2.68
CA PRO A 41 -14.97 5.64 -1.36
C PRO A 41 -13.62 5.72 -0.63
N MET A 42 -12.87 6.81 -0.85
CA MET A 42 -11.47 6.92 -0.39
C MET A 42 -11.28 6.75 1.12
N GLY A 43 -12.26 7.12 1.95
CA GLY A 43 -12.16 6.89 3.41
C GLY A 43 -12.17 5.41 3.77
N GLU A 44 -13.00 4.61 3.10
CA GLU A 44 -13.03 3.16 3.26
C GLU A 44 -11.77 2.52 2.68
N LEU A 45 -11.34 2.97 1.50
CA LEU A 45 -10.13 2.47 0.87
C LEU A 45 -8.87 2.71 1.73
N ARG A 46 -8.71 3.91 2.31
CA ARG A 46 -7.61 4.20 3.24
C ARG A 46 -7.64 3.27 4.46
N THR A 47 -8.83 3.03 5.02
CA THR A 47 -8.99 2.08 6.13
C THR A 47 -8.57 0.67 5.74
N HIS A 48 -9.02 0.17 4.59
CA HIS A 48 -8.62 -1.15 4.08
C HIS A 48 -7.13 -1.24 3.80
N GLN A 49 -6.53 -0.20 3.18
CA GLN A 49 -5.10 -0.18 2.90
C GLN A 49 -4.27 -0.22 4.20
N LYS A 50 -4.69 0.50 5.25
CA LYS A 50 -4.03 0.46 6.56
C LYS A 50 -4.07 -0.96 7.15
N GLN A 51 -5.24 -1.60 7.12
CA GLN A 51 -5.41 -2.97 7.60
C GLN A 51 -4.56 -3.97 6.80
N PHE A 52 -4.54 -3.84 5.48
CA PHE A 52 -3.72 -4.66 4.60
C PHE A 52 -2.23 -4.51 4.91
N LEU A 53 -1.72 -3.27 4.98
CA LEU A 53 -0.32 -3.01 5.34
C LEU A 53 0.01 -3.51 6.74
N ALA A 54 -0.91 -3.37 7.70
CA ALA A 54 -0.73 -3.92 9.04
C ALA A 54 -0.58 -5.45 8.98
N ALA A 55 -1.43 -6.16 8.25
CA ALA A 55 -1.34 -7.61 8.10
C ALA A 55 -0.03 -8.04 7.42
N VAL A 56 0.31 -7.43 6.27
CA VAL A 56 1.52 -7.76 5.49
C VAL A 56 2.81 -7.47 6.26
N THR A 57 2.82 -6.44 7.10
CA THR A 57 3.99 -6.08 7.91
C THR A 57 4.06 -6.85 9.25
N GLY A 58 3.16 -7.81 9.49
CA GLY A 58 3.14 -8.65 10.68
C GLY A 58 2.58 -7.95 11.93
N GLY A 59 1.64 -7.03 11.73
CA GLY A 59 0.84 -6.38 12.76
C GLY A 59 -0.18 -7.34 13.39
N PRO A 60 -0.94 -6.86 14.39
CA PRO A 60 -1.90 -7.69 15.13
C PRO A 60 -3.24 -7.91 14.38
N VAL A 61 -3.35 -7.40 13.15
CA VAL A 61 -4.56 -7.46 12.33
C VAL A 61 -4.39 -8.55 11.28
N GLU A 62 -5.43 -9.34 11.07
CA GLU A 62 -5.52 -10.27 9.94
C GLU A 62 -6.26 -9.59 8.79
N TRP A 63 -5.79 -9.79 7.56
CA TRP A 63 -6.50 -9.32 6.38
C TRP A 63 -7.67 -10.26 6.08
N ASP A 64 -8.89 -9.73 6.05
CA ASP A 64 -10.13 -10.43 5.74
C ASP A 64 -10.87 -9.87 4.51
N GLY A 65 -10.25 -8.91 3.82
CA GLY A 65 -10.78 -8.35 2.58
C GLY A 65 -10.60 -9.26 1.37
N PRO A 66 -10.97 -8.77 0.17
CA PRO A 66 -10.84 -9.54 -1.06
C PRO A 66 -9.40 -9.96 -1.33
N ASP A 67 -9.24 -11.03 -2.11
CA ASP A 67 -7.95 -11.36 -2.68
C ASP A 67 -7.46 -10.24 -3.62
N MET A 68 -6.14 -10.06 -3.72
CA MET A 68 -5.56 -9.01 -4.56
C MET A 68 -5.93 -9.19 -6.04
N GLU A 69 -6.05 -10.42 -6.53
CA GLU A 69 -6.49 -10.71 -7.89
C GLU A 69 -7.93 -10.28 -8.10
N ASP A 70 -8.85 -10.75 -7.25
CA ASP A 70 -10.27 -10.41 -7.35
C ASP A 70 -10.54 -8.91 -7.21
N ALA A 71 -9.81 -8.24 -6.32
CA ALA A 71 -9.94 -6.80 -6.10
C ALA A 71 -9.55 -5.97 -7.33
N HIS A 72 -8.57 -6.41 -8.11
CA HIS A 72 -7.96 -5.61 -9.19
C HIS A 72 -8.25 -6.14 -10.60
N ALA A 73 -8.83 -7.34 -10.75
CA ALA A 73 -9.06 -7.99 -12.05
C ALA A 73 -9.90 -7.18 -13.05
N HIS A 74 -10.71 -6.23 -12.57
CA HIS A 74 -11.59 -5.40 -13.40
C HIS A 74 -10.96 -4.07 -13.84
N LEU A 75 -9.70 -3.80 -13.44
CA LEU A 75 -9.05 -2.50 -13.61
C LEU A 75 -8.05 -2.45 -14.78
N GLU A 76 -7.74 -3.58 -15.43
CA GLU A 76 -6.78 -3.63 -16.55
C GLU A 76 -5.43 -2.94 -16.23
N ILE A 77 -4.92 -3.15 -15.00
CA ILE A 77 -3.69 -2.53 -14.50
C ILE A 77 -2.48 -3.05 -15.25
N SER A 78 -1.70 -2.13 -15.83
CA SER A 78 -0.43 -2.43 -16.47
C SER A 78 0.73 -2.47 -15.47
N ALA A 79 1.83 -3.12 -15.85
CA ALA A 79 3.07 -3.10 -15.05
C ALA A 79 3.57 -1.66 -14.77
N GLY A 80 3.36 -0.73 -15.71
CA GLY A 80 3.73 0.67 -15.54
C GLY A 80 2.85 1.42 -14.54
N ASP A 81 1.56 1.08 -14.44
CA ASP A 81 0.67 1.63 -13.42
C ASP A 81 1.04 1.11 -12.03
N PHE A 82 1.37 -0.18 -11.94
CA PHE A 82 1.84 -0.80 -10.71
C PHE A 82 3.16 -0.16 -10.22
N GLU A 83 4.14 0.02 -11.12
CA GLU A 83 5.42 0.67 -10.80
C GLU A 83 5.19 2.10 -10.30
N ARG A 84 4.29 2.86 -10.91
CA ARG A 84 3.93 4.21 -10.44
C ARG A 84 3.34 4.21 -9.04
N VAL A 85 2.45 3.27 -8.74
CA VAL A 85 1.91 3.10 -7.38
C VAL A 85 3.03 2.79 -6.38
N ALA A 86 3.94 1.88 -6.74
CA ALA A 86 5.09 1.53 -5.93
C ALA A 86 6.02 2.74 -5.68
N ASP A 87 6.25 3.57 -6.69
CA ASP A 87 7.06 4.80 -6.58
C ASP A 87 6.44 5.84 -5.64
N HIS A 88 5.12 6.00 -5.66
CA HIS A 88 4.41 6.88 -4.71
C HIS A 88 4.52 6.38 -3.29
N LEU A 89 4.39 5.06 -3.07
CA LEU A 89 4.60 4.45 -1.76
C LEU A 89 6.06 4.63 -1.30
N GLN A 90 7.03 4.40 -2.18
CA GLN A 90 8.44 4.58 -1.86
C GLN A 90 8.73 6.04 -1.47
N SER A 91 8.18 7.00 -2.21
CA SER A 91 8.33 8.43 -1.93
C SER A 91 7.70 8.82 -0.60
N THR A 92 6.54 8.27 -0.28
CA THR A 92 5.84 8.47 1.00
C THR A 92 6.68 7.98 2.18
N LEU A 93 7.21 6.76 2.08
CA LEU A 93 8.06 6.19 3.12
C LEU A 93 9.34 7.01 3.34
N VAL A 94 9.89 7.62 2.28
CA VAL A 94 11.05 8.52 2.38
C VAL A 94 10.67 9.82 3.09
N GLU A 95 9.55 10.45 2.70
CA GLU A 95 9.08 11.71 3.29
C GLU A 95 8.79 11.57 4.79
N LEU A 96 8.28 10.41 5.21
CA LEU A 96 7.98 10.10 6.60
C LEU A 96 9.20 9.58 7.39
N ASP A 97 10.42 9.80 6.87
CA ASP A 97 11.68 9.41 7.50
C ASP A 97 11.77 7.92 7.89
N VAL A 98 11.07 7.04 7.15
CA VAL A 98 11.17 5.59 7.38
C VAL A 98 12.58 5.14 7.00
N ARG A 99 13.23 4.46 7.95
CA ARG A 99 14.59 3.95 7.79
C ARG A 99 14.68 3.02 6.57
N GLU A 100 15.78 3.13 5.82
CA GLU A 100 16.00 2.42 4.55
C GLU A 100 15.72 0.93 4.63
N LYS A 101 16.17 0.28 5.71
CA LYS A 101 15.92 -1.15 5.94
C LYS A 101 14.42 -1.45 5.95
N GLU A 102 13.65 -0.73 6.76
CA GLU A 102 12.20 -0.91 6.85
C GLU A 102 11.50 -0.57 5.53
N ARG A 103 11.94 0.48 4.82
CA ARG A 103 11.37 0.79 3.49
C ARG A 103 11.59 -0.36 2.50
N ALA A 104 12.80 -0.90 2.43
CA ALA A 104 13.13 -1.99 1.52
C ALA A 104 12.26 -3.23 1.79
N GLU A 105 12.04 -3.58 3.06
CA GLU A 105 11.17 -4.70 3.42
C GLU A 105 9.70 -4.44 3.04
N VAL A 106 9.19 -3.21 3.17
CA VAL A 106 7.84 -2.86 2.70
C VAL A 106 7.74 -2.96 1.18
N MET A 107 8.72 -2.41 0.45
CA MET A 107 8.72 -2.45 -1.01
C MET A 107 8.86 -3.87 -1.56
N GLU A 108 9.66 -4.73 -0.91
CA GLU A 108 9.74 -6.16 -1.25
C GLU A 108 8.39 -6.85 -1.04
N ALA A 109 7.70 -6.55 0.06
CA ALA A 109 6.37 -7.10 0.35
C ALA A 109 5.33 -6.69 -0.71
N VAL A 110 5.36 -5.43 -1.16
CA VAL A 110 4.47 -4.93 -2.20
C VAL A 110 4.82 -5.51 -3.57
N ALA A 111 6.10 -5.59 -3.93
CA ALA A 111 6.54 -6.16 -5.21
C ALA A 111 6.09 -7.63 -5.39
N MET A 112 6.01 -8.41 -4.31
CA MET A 112 5.48 -9.77 -4.36
C MET A 112 4.00 -9.85 -4.77
N LEU A 113 3.26 -8.75 -4.72
CA LEU A 113 1.84 -8.69 -5.11
C LEU A 113 1.63 -8.40 -6.60
N GLU A 114 2.66 -7.93 -7.31
CA GLU A 114 2.60 -7.56 -8.72
C GLU A 114 1.93 -8.65 -9.60
N PRO A 115 2.26 -9.95 -9.47
CA PRO A 115 1.68 -11.00 -10.31
C PRO A 115 0.17 -11.22 -10.12
N PHE A 116 -0.39 -10.73 -9.01
CA PHE A 116 -1.82 -10.82 -8.71
C PHE A 116 -2.59 -9.55 -9.09
N ILE A 117 -1.89 -8.44 -9.30
CA ILE A 117 -2.52 -7.12 -9.56
C ILE A 117 -2.40 -6.74 -11.03
N VAL A 118 -1.24 -6.99 -11.64
CA VAL A 118 -1.01 -6.68 -13.06
C VAL A 118 -1.78 -7.68 -13.92
N SER A 119 -2.60 -7.15 -14.83
CA SER A 119 -3.51 -7.94 -15.67
C SER A 119 -3.37 -7.69 -17.17
N SER A 120 -2.45 -6.81 -17.58
CA SER A 120 -2.17 -6.45 -18.99
C SER A 120 -0.69 -6.33 -19.31
#